data_AF-A0A7V9HTB3-F1
#
_entry.id   AF-A0A7V9HTB3-F1
#
_cell.length_a   1.000
_cell.length_b   1.000
_cell.length_c   1.000
_cell.angle_alpha   90.00
_cell.angle_beta   90.00
_cell.angle_gamma   90.00
#
_symmetry.space_group_name_H-M   'P 1'
#
loop_
_entity.id
_entity.type
_entity.pdbx_description
1 polymer ?
#
loop_
_entity_poly.entity_id
_entity_poly.type
_entity_poly.pdbx_seq_one_letter_code
_entity_poly.pdbx_strand_id
1 'polypeptide(L)'
;MSAQTALKLPANHTAPIPIATTAPKLTFEERRILKLLGKHTYDEVHQRTGWSRGKIYNLAIRASARKTENRIRERHQERKRRQLEFLTEVMNTTAKCDVLDFLDGIPNDSVHTHITSLPYNLGKPYGDCPSADRMRFTYFHGWLMQIISELSRTLKSNGVLFLNIGSTPDWEDTLMPLDILLFEDLRRSGLTFQSRVIWTTPHGLTPKRRLAERHETVLVFSKGDCPTFNPSAARIPQKQPGKRAFKGPNKGQLSCHPLGAHPTNVWHIPNVGHNHPERKAGGPHSHPAQFPLTLAKRAILLYSLPGDLVCDVFSGSGTTHVGAIETGRAFIGADLFYEDLRANRLVHASPDTLSILPGVTDESIAVWQAEARKIETPATPITQAAEKRQIQELFHWGKP
;
A
#
# COMPACT_ATOMS: atom_id res chain seq x y z
N MET A 1 -39.56 1.03 -58.39
CA MET A 1 -40.40 1.77 -57.42
C MET A 1 -40.16 1.20 -56.04
N SER A 2 -39.30 1.84 -55.25
CA SER A 2 -39.32 1.81 -53.78
C SER A 2 -38.24 2.77 -53.28
N ALA A 3 -38.66 3.96 -52.84
CA ALA A 3 -37.80 4.95 -52.25
C ALA A 3 -37.57 4.59 -50.77
N GLN A 4 -36.31 4.46 -50.36
CA GLN A 4 -35.92 4.44 -48.95
C GLN A 4 -35.76 5.88 -48.46
N THR A 5 -36.63 6.28 -47.54
CA THR A 5 -36.59 7.57 -46.87
C THR A 5 -35.57 7.52 -45.74
N ALA A 6 -34.37 8.06 -45.96
CA ALA A 6 -33.37 8.27 -44.92
C ALA A 6 -33.76 9.48 -44.06
N LEU A 7 -33.96 9.28 -42.76
CA LEU A 7 -34.16 10.33 -41.77
C LEU A 7 -32.85 11.15 -41.64
N LYS A 8 -32.83 12.40 -42.13
CA LYS A 8 -31.75 13.35 -41.88
C LYS A 8 -31.98 14.02 -40.51
N LEU A 9 -31.02 13.87 -39.59
CA LEU A 9 -30.93 14.69 -38.38
C LEU A 9 -30.74 16.18 -38.76
N PRO A 10 -31.38 17.12 -38.06
CA PRO A 10 -31.22 18.55 -38.34
C PRO A 10 -29.80 19.01 -38.01
N ALA A 11 -29.24 19.87 -38.85
CA ALA A 11 -27.95 20.50 -38.62
C ALA A 11 -28.02 21.37 -37.35
N ASN A 12 -27.23 21.02 -36.34
CA ASN A 12 -26.99 21.87 -35.18
C ASN A 12 -26.23 23.13 -35.63
N HIS A 13 -26.97 24.21 -35.88
CA HIS A 13 -26.40 25.56 -35.88
C HIS A 13 -26.17 25.99 -34.44
N THR A 14 -25.06 25.57 -33.84
CA THR A 14 -24.50 26.24 -32.65
C THR A 14 -23.45 27.22 -33.13
N ALA A 15 -23.83 28.49 -33.26
CA ALA A 15 -22.87 29.58 -33.37
C ALA A 15 -21.91 29.52 -32.16
N PRO A 16 -20.59 29.73 -32.33
CA PRO A 16 -19.66 29.74 -31.23
C PRO A 16 -20.04 30.87 -30.26
N ILE A 17 -20.31 30.51 -29.00
CA ILE A 17 -20.46 31.48 -27.91
C ILE A 17 -19.11 32.20 -27.77
N PRO A 18 -19.06 33.54 -27.84
CA PRO A 18 -17.81 34.26 -27.61
C PRO A 18 -17.42 34.09 -26.15
N ILE A 19 -16.33 33.36 -25.89
CA ILE A 19 -15.68 33.37 -24.58
C ILE A 19 -15.02 34.74 -24.45
N ALA A 20 -15.68 35.65 -23.73
CA ALA A 20 -15.11 36.94 -23.39
C ALA A 20 -13.88 36.74 -22.51
N THR A 21 -12.69 36.78 -23.10
CA THR A 21 -11.40 36.87 -22.39
C THR A 21 -11.17 38.30 -21.89
N THR A 22 -12.01 38.77 -20.98
CA THR A 22 -11.71 39.97 -20.20
C THR A 22 -11.27 39.54 -18.81
N ALA A 23 -10.01 39.84 -18.46
CA ALA A 23 -9.51 39.63 -17.11
C ALA A 23 -10.45 40.31 -16.10
N PRO A 24 -10.84 39.66 -14.99
CA PRO A 24 -11.82 40.21 -14.07
C PRO A 24 -11.35 41.57 -13.55
N LYS A 25 -12.21 42.61 -13.66
CA LYS A 25 -11.92 43.94 -13.09
C LYS A 25 -11.92 43.83 -11.56
N LEU A 26 -10.73 43.72 -10.98
CA LEU A 26 -10.52 43.70 -9.53
C LEU A 26 -10.66 45.11 -8.95
N THR A 27 -11.43 45.21 -7.87
CA THR A 27 -11.56 46.44 -7.05
C THR A 27 -10.23 46.80 -6.37
N PHE A 28 -10.10 48.03 -5.88
CA PHE A 28 -8.91 48.47 -5.14
C PHE A 28 -8.63 47.61 -3.91
N GLU A 29 -9.66 47.31 -3.13
CA GLU A 29 -9.55 46.44 -1.96
C GLU A 29 -9.19 45.00 -2.35
N GLU A 30 -9.79 44.43 -3.40
CA GLU A 30 -9.39 43.11 -3.90
C GLU A 30 -7.91 43.07 -4.30
N ARG A 31 -7.37 44.09 -4.99
CA ARG A 31 -5.94 44.16 -5.33
C ARG A 31 -5.05 44.26 -4.09
N ARG A 32 -5.49 45.01 -3.06
CA ARG A 32 -4.78 45.11 -1.78
C ARG A 32 -4.74 43.77 -1.05
N ILE A 33 -5.86 43.04 -1.03
CA ILE A 33 -5.94 41.68 -0.46
C ILE A 33 -5.01 40.72 -1.21
N LEU A 34 -5.02 40.74 -2.55
CA LEU A 34 -4.12 39.90 -3.35
C LEU A 34 -2.65 40.21 -3.09
N LYS A 35 -2.28 41.49 -2.92
CA LYS A 35 -0.92 41.88 -2.54
C LYS A 35 -0.53 41.37 -1.15
N LEU A 36 -1.47 41.36 -0.19
CA LEU A 36 -1.27 40.78 1.14
C LEU A 36 -1.13 39.25 1.06
N LEU A 37 -1.91 38.57 0.22
CA LEU A 37 -1.80 37.12 -0.01
C LEU A 37 -0.45 36.70 -0.59
N GLY A 38 0.28 37.61 -1.24
CA GLY A 38 1.67 37.37 -1.63
C GLY A 38 2.66 37.25 -0.46
N LYS A 39 2.27 37.69 0.75
CA LYS A 39 3.13 37.73 1.95
C LYS A 39 2.52 37.08 3.19
N HIS A 40 1.22 36.80 3.21
CA HIS A 40 0.48 36.41 4.41
C HIS A 40 -0.46 35.22 4.17
N THR A 41 -0.74 34.45 5.23
CA THR A 41 -1.72 33.34 5.19
C THR A 41 -3.17 33.86 5.13
N TYR A 42 -4.13 33.01 4.79
CA TYR A 42 -5.55 33.41 4.81
C TYR A 42 -6.02 33.84 6.20
N ASP A 43 -5.47 33.25 7.26
CA ASP A 43 -5.75 33.66 8.65
C ASP A 43 -5.15 35.01 8.98
N GLU A 44 -3.89 35.23 8.62
CA GLU A 44 -3.23 36.51 8.83
C GLU A 44 -3.92 37.63 8.04
N VAL A 45 -4.36 37.37 6.80
CA VAL A 45 -5.12 38.33 6.01
C VAL A 45 -6.51 38.54 6.62
N HIS A 46 -7.20 37.50 7.07
CA HIS A 46 -8.49 37.62 7.77
C HIS A 46 -8.37 38.50 9.01
N GLN A 47 -7.38 38.28 9.86
CA GLN A 47 -7.13 39.08 11.07
C GLN A 47 -6.77 40.53 10.74
N ARG A 48 -6.00 40.77 9.67
CA ARG A 48 -5.54 42.12 9.28
C ARG A 48 -6.59 42.95 8.56
N THR A 49 -7.52 42.33 7.85
CA THR A 49 -8.46 43.06 6.97
C THR A 49 -9.92 42.87 7.34
N GLY A 50 -10.22 41.96 8.26
CA GLY A 50 -11.59 41.60 8.64
C GLY A 50 -12.35 40.81 7.57
N TRP A 51 -11.75 40.55 6.40
CA TRP A 51 -12.38 39.74 5.37
C TRP A 51 -12.54 38.29 5.84
N SER A 52 -13.71 37.70 5.66
CA SER A 52 -13.90 36.28 5.99
C SER A 52 -12.99 35.38 5.15
N ARG A 53 -12.55 34.25 5.73
CA ARG A 53 -11.66 33.28 5.07
C ARG A 53 -12.21 32.82 3.70
N GLY A 54 -13.52 32.57 3.62
CA GLY A 54 -14.19 32.20 2.37
C GLY A 54 -14.16 33.30 1.30
N LYS A 55 -14.27 34.57 1.70
CA LYS A 55 -14.20 35.72 0.78
C LYS A 55 -12.78 35.90 0.22
N ILE A 56 -11.77 35.70 1.06
CA ILE A 56 -10.35 35.72 0.67
C ILE A 56 -10.04 34.57 -0.30
N TYR A 57 -10.53 33.37 0.00
CA TYR A 57 -10.35 32.18 -0.84
C TYR A 57 -11.00 32.34 -2.22
N ASN A 58 -12.26 32.78 -2.27
CA ASN A 58 -12.97 33.01 -3.53
C ASN A 58 -12.29 34.09 -4.38
N LEU A 59 -11.74 35.13 -3.76
CA LEU A 59 -10.94 36.13 -4.45
C LEU A 59 -9.65 35.53 -5.02
N ALA A 60 -8.94 34.71 -4.24
CA ALA A 60 -7.72 34.05 -4.70
C ALA A 60 -7.97 33.13 -5.90
N ILE A 61 -9.08 32.37 -5.90
CA ILE A 61 -9.51 31.56 -7.05
C ILE A 61 -9.84 32.45 -8.25
N ARG A 62 -10.71 33.46 -8.08
CA ARG A 62 -11.12 34.37 -9.16
C ARG A 62 -9.95 35.07 -9.83
N ALA A 63 -8.92 35.42 -9.06
CA ALA A 63 -7.74 36.10 -9.54
C ALA A 63 -6.59 35.15 -9.95
N SER A 64 -6.77 33.83 -9.84
CA SER A 64 -5.69 32.84 -9.99
C SER A 64 -4.46 33.16 -9.13
N ALA A 65 -4.66 33.81 -7.99
CA ALA A 65 -3.59 34.22 -7.09
C ALA A 65 -3.11 33.01 -6.29
N ARG A 66 -2.05 32.38 -6.80
CA ARG A 66 -1.37 31.26 -6.14
C ARG A 66 -0.66 31.77 -4.88
N LYS A 67 -0.59 30.93 -3.84
CA LYS A 67 0.44 31.07 -2.78
C LYS A 67 1.80 31.26 -3.48
N THR A 68 2.66 32.15 -3.00
CA THR A 68 3.97 32.40 -3.62
C THR A 68 4.75 31.09 -3.72
N GLU A 69 5.26 30.74 -4.92
CA GLU A 69 5.99 29.48 -5.14
C GLU A 69 7.13 29.29 -4.15
N ASN A 70 7.81 30.37 -3.75
CA ASN A 70 8.87 30.33 -2.75
C ASN A 70 8.38 29.89 -1.37
N ARG A 71 7.23 30.38 -0.88
CA ARG A 71 6.68 29.97 0.43
C ARG A 71 6.07 28.56 0.39
N ILE A 72 5.59 28.13 -0.79
CA ILE A 72 5.22 26.74 -1.03
C ILE A 72 6.47 25.86 -0.95
N ARG A 73 7.56 26.23 -1.64
CA ARG A 73 8.85 25.50 -1.61
C ARG A 73 9.46 25.45 -0.21
N GLU A 74 9.49 26.57 0.51
CA GLU A 74 9.96 26.65 1.90
C GLU A 74 9.15 25.71 2.81
N ARG A 75 7.81 25.72 2.72
CA ARG A 75 6.97 24.78 3.49
C ARG A 75 7.16 23.33 3.08
N HIS A 76 7.40 23.04 1.80
CA HIS A 76 7.72 21.69 1.35
C HIS A 76 9.07 21.23 1.91
N GLN A 77 10.08 22.10 1.92
CA GLN A 77 11.39 21.81 2.50
C GLN A 77 11.28 21.60 4.02
N GLU A 78 10.55 22.46 4.72
CA GLU A 78 10.28 22.33 6.15
C GLU A 78 9.53 21.04 6.48
N ARG A 79 8.47 20.72 5.74
CA ARG A 79 7.74 19.46 5.88
C ARG A 79 8.65 18.26 5.65
N LYS A 80 9.44 18.28 4.55
CA LYS A 80 10.36 17.20 4.23
C LYS A 80 11.43 17.01 5.31
N ARG A 81 11.94 18.11 5.87
CA ARG A 81 12.88 18.08 6.99
C ARG A 81 12.25 17.44 8.23
N ARG A 82 11.07 17.90 8.65
CA ARG A 82 10.32 17.33 9.79
C ARG A 82 10.05 15.84 9.59
N GLN A 83 9.64 15.44 8.38
CA GLN A 83 9.37 14.04 8.05
C GLN A 83 10.64 13.18 8.09
N LEU A 84 11.78 13.73 7.66
CA LEU A 84 13.06 13.01 7.72
C LEU A 84 13.57 12.87 9.16
N GLU A 85 13.44 13.93 9.96
CA GLU A 85 13.73 13.91 11.39
C GLU A 85 12.89 12.83 12.08
N PHE A 86 11.56 12.83 11.84
CA PHE A 86 10.64 11.82 12.37
C PHE A 86 10.99 10.40 11.90
N LEU A 87 11.20 10.18 10.60
CA LEU A 87 11.57 8.86 10.06
C LEU A 87 12.86 8.32 10.70
N THR A 88 13.82 9.20 10.96
CA THR A 88 15.08 8.82 11.62
C THR A 88 14.86 8.43 13.07
N GLU A 89 14.00 9.16 13.78
CA GLU A 89 13.61 8.87 15.17
C GLU A 89 12.88 7.53 15.29
N VAL A 90 11.95 7.23 14.39
CA VAL A 90 11.15 6.01 14.46
C VAL A 90 11.83 4.77 13.84
N MET A 91 13.02 4.93 13.25
CA MET A 91 13.73 3.84 12.57
C MET A 91 13.99 2.67 13.53
N ASN A 92 13.55 1.47 13.16
CA ASN A 92 13.60 0.25 13.98
C ASN A 92 12.88 0.36 15.32
N THR A 93 11.86 1.22 15.41
CA THR A 93 10.98 1.35 16.57
C THR A 93 9.51 1.41 16.13
N THR A 94 8.60 1.59 17.10
CA THR A 94 7.18 1.83 16.82
C THR A 94 6.69 3.04 17.61
N ALA A 95 5.79 3.82 17.03
CA ALA A 95 5.18 4.97 17.69
C ALA A 95 3.77 4.65 18.22
N LYS A 96 3.42 5.21 19.38
CA LYS A 96 2.04 5.20 19.88
C LYS A 96 1.31 6.45 19.42
N CYS A 97 0.62 6.37 18.28
CA CYS A 97 -0.10 7.49 17.69
C CYS A 97 -1.18 7.02 16.72
N ASP A 98 -2.03 7.96 16.28
CA ASP A 98 -2.98 7.72 15.21
C ASP A 98 -2.27 7.42 13.88
N VAL A 99 -2.85 6.55 13.07
CA VAL A 99 -2.30 6.12 11.79
C VAL A 99 -2.06 7.28 10.81
N LEU A 100 -2.95 8.28 10.77
CA LEU A 100 -2.81 9.42 9.85
C LEU A 100 -1.76 10.40 10.34
N ASP A 101 -1.64 10.59 11.67
CA ASP A 101 -0.57 11.38 12.27
C ASP A 101 0.81 10.75 12.00
N PHE A 102 0.91 9.43 12.18
CA PHE A 102 2.11 8.67 11.84
C PHE A 102 2.47 8.84 10.36
N LEU A 103 1.51 8.61 9.46
CA LEU A 103 1.74 8.68 8.02
C LEU A 103 2.11 10.08 7.56
N ASP A 104 1.54 11.16 8.11
CA ASP A 104 1.95 12.54 7.81
C ASP A 104 3.43 12.81 8.18
N GLY A 105 3.95 12.08 9.17
CA GLY A 105 5.36 12.07 9.54
C GLY A 105 6.26 11.32 8.55
N ILE A 106 5.72 10.42 7.72
CA ILE A 106 6.52 9.61 6.79
C ILE A 106 6.73 10.36 5.47
N PRO A 107 7.97 10.51 4.97
CA PRO A 107 8.25 11.09 3.66
C PRO A 107 7.57 10.36 2.50
N ASN A 108 7.44 11.03 1.36
CA ASN A 108 7.08 10.36 0.11
C ASN A 108 8.20 9.38 -0.29
N ASP A 109 7.83 8.28 -0.96
CA ASP A 109 8.79 7.38 -1.62
C ASP A 109 9.93 6.90 -0.68
N SER A 110 9.59 6.57 0.57
CA SER A 110 10.58 6.15 1.58
C SER A 110 10.44 4.70 2.01
N VAL A 111 9.24 4.10 1.90
CA VAL A 111 8.94 2.74 2.35
C VAL A 111 9.05 1.77 1.18
N HIS A 112 9.71 0.62 1.39
CA HIS A 112 9.83 -0.42 0.36
C HIS A 112 8.61 -1.36 0.38
N THR A 113 8.15 -1.72 1.58
CA THR A 113 7.01 -2.64 1.71
C THR A 113 6.13 -2.24 2.88
N HIS A 114 4.84 -2.04 2.64
CA HIS A 114 3.84 -2.02 3.69
C HIS A 114 3.27 -3.43 3.88
N ILE A 115 3.30 -3.94 5.11
CA ILE A 115 2.67 -5.21 5.47
C ILE A 115 1.80 -4.92 6.67
N THR A 116 0.49 -4.87 6.45
CA THR A 116 -0.44 -4.41 7.47
C THR A 116 -1.79 -5.10 7.35
N SER A 117 -2.58 -4.97 8.40
CA SER A 117 -3.95 -5.45 8.50
C SER A 117 -4.81 -4.35 9.07
N LEU A 118 -5.75 -3.83 8.28
CA LEU A 118 -6.66 -2.77 8.72
C LEU A 118 -7.63 -3.31 9.79
N PRO A 119 -8.21 -2.47 10.66
CA PRO A 119 -9.38 -2.88 11.44
C PRO A 119 -10.58 -3.14 10.52
N TYR A 120 -11.40 -4.14 10.85
CA TYR A 120 -12.49 -4.64 9.98
C TYR A 120 -13.88 -4.11 10.36
N ASN A 121 -13.96 -3.13 11.26
CA ASN A 121 -15.22 -2.55 11.75
C ASN A 121 -16.17 -3.60 12.37
N LEU A 122 -15.61 -4.57 13.11
CA LEU A 122 -16.34 -5.71 13.67
C LEU A 122 -16.77 -5.49 15.13
N GLY A 123 -16.43 -4.35 15.73
CA GLY A 123 -16.64 -4.09 17.16
C GLY A 123 -15.68 -4.90 18.02
N LYS A 124 -14.43 -5.06 17.58
CA LYS A 124 -13.39 -5.75 18.33
C LYS A 124 -12.95 -4.93 19.54
N PRO A 125 -12.68 -5.58 20.68
CA PRO A 125 -12.22 -4.90 21.87
C PRO A 125 -10.72 -4.66 21.78
N TYR A 126 -10.28 -3.67 20.99
CA TYR A 126 -8.89 -3.25 20.97
C TYR A 126 -8.58 -2.38 22.19
N GLY A 127 -7.48 -2.69 22.88
CA GLY A 127 -7.18 -2.13 24.20
C GLY A 127 -8.34 -2.38 25.19
N ASP A 128 -8.63 -1.38 26.03
CA ASP A 128 -9.70 -1.43 27.04
C ASP A 128 -11.04 -0.89 26.51
N CYS A 129 -11.22 -0.76 25.19
CA CYS A 129 -12.43 -0.23 24.57
C CYS A 129 -13.25 -1.37 23.91
N PRO A 130 -14.46 -1.72 24.42
CA PRO A 130 -15.25 -2.86 23.95
C PRO A 130 -15.69 -2.85 22.48
N SER A 131 -15.55 -1.73 21.77
CA SER A 131 -15.92 -1.57 20.36
C SER A 131 -15.03 -0.56 19.66
N ALA A 132 -13.73 -0.66 19.90
CA ALA A 132 -12.73 0.32 19.47
C ALA A 132 -12.75 0.61 17.97
N ASP A 133 -13.02 -0.40 17.14
CA ASP A 133 -13.05 -0.27 15.68
C ASP A 133 -14.44 -0.01 15.10
N ARG A 134 -15.49 0.13 15.93
CA ARG A 134 -16.85 0.30 15.44
C ARG A 134 -17.10 1.74 14.98
N MET A 135 -17.39 1.91 13.70
CA MET A 135 -17.67 3.19 13.06
C MET A 135 -18.88 3.07 12.12
N ARG A 136 -19.55 4.19 11.84
CA ARG A 136 -20.53 4.25 10.75
C ARG A 136 -19.84 3.90 9.43
N PHE A 137 -20.46 3.05 8.61
CA PHE A 137 -19.84 2.51 7.40
C PHE A 137 -19.24 3.59 6.47
N THR A 138 -19.97 4.67 6.21
CA THR A 138 -19.49 5.76 5.33
C THR A 138 -18.26 6.48 5.89
N TYR A 139 -18.19 6.64 7.21
CA TYR A 139 -17.02 7.21 7.87
C TYR A 139 -15.84 6.25 7.84
N PHE A 140 -16.09 4.97 8.15
CA PHE A 140 -15.09 3.90 8.09
C PHE A 140 -14.45 3.82 6.70
N HIS A 141 -15.26 3.76 5.64
CA HIS A 141 -14.76 3.69 4.27
C HIS A 141 -13.96 4.93 3.88
N GLY A 142 -14.47 6.14 4.18
CA GLY A 142 -13.74 7.38 3.90
C GLY A 142 -12.43 7.53 4.70
N TRP A 143 -12.35 6.96 5.90
CA TRP A 143 -11.12 6.91 6.68
C TRP A 143 -10.11 5.92 6.07
N LEU A 144 -10.55 4.74 5.62
CA LEU A 144 -9.69 3.79 4.91
C LEU A 144 -9.12 4.37 3.61
N MET A 145 -9.91 5.15 2.85
CA MET A 145 -9.44 5.81 1.64
C MET A 145 -8.30 6.81 1.92
N GLN A 146 -8.35 7.54 3.05
CA GLN A 146 -7.28 8.44 3.46
C GLN A 146 -5.99 7.66 3.78
N ILE A 147 -6.13 6.56 4.52
CA ILE A 147 -4.99 5.67 4.83
C ILE A 147 -4.39 5.10 3.53
N ILE A 148 -5.23 4.56 2.63
CA ILE A 148 -4.79 4.01 1.34
C ILE A 148 -4.02 5.05 0.50
N SER A 149 -4.51 6.30 0.48
CA SER A 149 -3.82 7.40 -0.21
C SER A 149 -2.42 7.64 0.37
N GLU A 150 -2.29 7.65 1.70
CA GLU A 150 -1.02 7.87 2.38
C GLU A 150 -0.07 6.67 2.26
N LEU A 151 -0.59 5.44 2.27
CA LEU A 151 0.19 4.24 1.97
C LEU A 151 0.77 4.30 0.55
N SER A 152 -0.02 4.70 -0.44
CA SER A 152 0.45 4.91 -1.82
C SER A 152 1.51 6.02 -1.91
N ARG A 153 1.32 7.13 -1.20
CA ARG A 153 2.25 8.26 -1.16
C ARG A 153 3.63 7.85 -0.62
N THR A 154 3.66 7.07 0.46
CA THR A 154 4.89 6.71 1.19
C THR A 154 5.66 5.56 0.55
N LEU A 155 5.02 4.71 -0.26
CA LEU A 155 5.71 3.67 -1.02
C LEU A 155 6.68 4.26 -2.04
N LYS A 156 7.87 3.66 -2.13
CA LYS A 156 8.82 3.85 -3.23
C LYS A 156 8.24 3.33 -4.54
N SER A 157 8.75 3.82 -5.67
CA SER A 157 8.60 3.12 -6.96
C SER A 157 9.08 1.68 -6.81
N ASN A 158 8.34 0.71 -7.36
CA ASN A 158 8.48 -0.75 -7.17
C ASN A 158 8.10 -1.29 -5.77
N GLY A 159 7.82 -0.41 -4.81
CA GLY A 159 7.40 -0.80 -3.47
C GLY A 159 6.04 -1.47 -3.45
N VAL A 160 5.81 -2.32 -2.45
CA VAL A 160 4.63 -3.21 -2.39
C VAL A 160 3.79 -2.94 -1.15
N LEU A 161 2.48 -2.84 -1.34
CA LEU A 161 1.49 -2.93 -0.29
C LEU A 161 0.95 -4.37 -0.23
N PHE A 162 1.17 -5.02 0.90
CA PHE A 162 0.58 -6.30 1.28
C PHE A 162 -0.48 -6.03 2.35
N LEU A 163 -1.75 -5.99 1.93
CA LEU A 163 -2.87 -5.59 2.76
C LEU A 163 -3.75 -6.78 3.12
N ASN A 164 -3.64 -7.28 4.36
CA ASN A 164 -4.47 -8.37 4.86
C ASN A 164 -5.85 -7.84 5.29
N ILE A 165 -6.91 -8.48 4.78
CA ILE A 165 -8.29 -8.07 4.96
C ILE A 165 -9.27 -9.24 5.00
N GLY A 166 -10.29 -9.09 5.84
CA GLY A 166 -11.42 -10.01 5.95
C GLY A 166 -12.70 -9.40 5.37
N SER A 167 -13.76 -9.43 6.18
CA SER A 167 -15.08 -8.91 5.83
C SER A 167 -15.53 -7.90 6.88
N THR A 168 -16.33 -6.91 6.46
CA THR A 168 -16.95 -5.87 7.29
C THR A 168 -18.48 -5.95 7.14
N PRO A 169 -19.29 -5.49 8.12
CA PRO A 169 -20.67 -5.12 7.85
C PRO A 169 -20.74 -3.88 6.96
N ASP A 170 -21.72 -3.82 6.06
CA ASP A 170 -22.09 -2.62 5.32
C ASP A 170 -23.12 -1.76 6.09
N TRP A 171 -23.78 -0.81 5.42
CA TRP A 171 -24.78 0.07 6.04
C TRP A 171 -26.11 -0.62 6.40
N GLU A 172 -26.33 -1.85 5.92
CA GLU A 172 -27.50 -2.69 6.24
C GLU A 172 -27.11 -3.84 7.18
N ASP A 173 -25.94 -3.76 7.82
CA ASP A 173 -25.35 -4.83 8.62
C ASP A 173 -25.17 -6.16 7.85
N THR A 174 -25.08 -6.07 6.52
CA THR A 174 -24.82 -7.22 5.65
C THR A 174 -23.32 -7.40 5.46
N LEU A 175 -22.90 -8.67 5.36
CA LEU A 175 -21.50 -9.04 5.22
C LEU A 175 -20.94 -8.60 3.85
N MET A 176 -19.94 -7.73 3.87
CA MET A 176 -19.22 -7.21 2.71
C MET A 176 -17.74 -7.62 2.76
N PRO A 177 -17.21 -8.33 1.76
CA PRO A 177 -15.78 -8.59 1.66
C PRO A 177 -15.00 -7.28 1.46
N LEU A 178 -14.03 -7.01 2.33
CA LEU A 178 -13.25 -5.77 2.27
C LEU A 178 -12.38 -5.70 1.00
N ASP A 179 -11.96 -6.85 0.48
CA ASP A 179 -11.16 -6.91 -0.73
C ASP A 179 -11.95 -6.48 -1.97
N ILE A 180 -13.26 -6.73 -2.01
CA ILE A 180 -14.15 -6.21 -3.05
C ILE A 180 -14.34 -4.70 -2.87
N LEU A 181 -14.58 -4.25 -1.63
CA LEU A 181 -14.80 -2.84 -1.32
C LEU A 181 -13.59 -1.98 -1.69
N LEU A 182 -12.39 -2.39 -1.30
CA LEU A 182 -11.18 -1.57 -1.36
C LEU A 182 -10.38 -1.72 -2.66
N PHE A 183 -10.71 -2.69 -3.52
CA PHE A 183 -9.93 -2.97 -4.74
C PHE A 183 -9.78 -1.75 -5.63
N GLU A 184 -10.90 -1.06 -5.89
CA GLU A 184 -10.91 0.10 -6.77
C GLU A 184 -10.34 1.35 -6.08
N ASP A 185 -10.48 1.48 -4.76
CA ASP A 185 -9.85 2.57 -4.01
C ASP A 185 -8.32 2.48 -4.07
N LEU A 186 -7.78 1.27 -3.98
CA LEU A 186 -6.35 1.00 -4.15
C LEU A 186 -5.88 1.34 -5.57
N ARG A 187 -6.65 1.00 -6.61
CA ARG A 187 -6.31 1.40 -8.00
C ARG A 187 -6.34 2.91 -8.18
N ARG A 188 -7.35 3.58 -7.62
CA ARG A 188 -7.53 5.04 -7.72
C ARG A 188 -6.48 5.83 -6.95
N SER A 189 -5.85 5.23 -5.94
CA SER A 189 -4.71 5.85 -5.24
C SER A 189 -3.41 5.79 -6.04
N GLY A 190 -3.42 5.21 -7.24
CA GLY A 190 -2.25 5.11 -8.14
C GLY A 190 -1.45 3.83 -7.96
N LEU A 191 -1.96 2.84 -7.24
CA LEU A 191 -1.32 1.54 -7.10
C LEU A 191 -1.76 0.57 -8.21
N THR A 192 -0.86 -0.35 -8.55
CA THR A 192 -1.06 -1.37 -9.58
C THR A 192 -1.28 -2.72 -8.92
N PHE A 193 -2.36 -3.40 -9.30
CA PHE A 193 -2.68 -4.73 -8.78
C PHE A 193 -1.66 -5.77 -9.24
N GLN A 194 -1.15 -6.57 -8.30
CA GLN A 194 -0.19 -7.63 -8.58
C GLN A 194 -0.78 -9.01 -8.35
N SER A 195 -1.36 -9.24 -7.17
CA SER A 195 -1.98 -10.51 -6.85
C SER A 195 -3.02 -10.39 -5.74
N ARG A 196 -3.94 -11.35 -5.72
CA ARG A 196 -4.89 -11.58 -4.64
C ARG A 196 -4.50 -12.91 -4.00
N VAL A 197 -4.01 -12.87 -2.77
CA VAL A 197 -3.62 -14.06 -2.01
C VAL A 197 -4.81 -14.51 -1.17
N ILE A 198 -5.11 -15.80 -1.22
CA ILE A 198 -6.11 -16.44 -0.36
C ILE A 198 -5.37 -17.15 0.77
N TRP A 199 -5.42 -16.58 1.97
CA TRP A 199 -4.84 -17.18 3.16
C TRP A 199 -5.90 -18.04 3.84
N THR A 200 -5.79 -19.36 3.69
CA THR A 200 -6.78 -20.29 4.25
C THR A 200 -6.45 -20.69 5.68
N THR A 201 -7.49 -20.82 6.49
CA THR A 201 -7.41 -21.19 7.90
C THR A 201 -8.22 -22.48 8.11
N PRO A 202 -7.67 -23.51 8.77
CA PRO A 202 -8.35 -24.80 8.88
C PRO A 202 -9.55 -24.79 9.84
N HIS A 203 -9.63 -23.79 10.74
CA HIS A 203 -10.63 -23.74 11.81
C HIS A 203 -11.30 -22.36 11.88
N GLY A 204 -12.59 -22.34 12.22
CA GLY A 204 -13.38 -21.12 12.36
C GLY A 204 -14.83 -21.40 12.76
N LEU A 205 -15.62 -20.34 12.93
CA LEU A 205 -17.04 -20.46 13.28
C LEU A 205 -17.84 -21.09 12.13
N THR A 206 -18.88 -21.86 12.47
CA THR A 206 -19.76 -22.50 11.48
C THR A 206 -21.08 -21.72 11.40
N PRO A 207 -21.33 -20.99 10.31
CA PRO A 207 -22.59 -20.27 10.15
C PRO A 207 -23.74 -21.23 9.80
N LYS A 208 -24.97 -20.80 10.08
CA LYS A 208 -26.17 -21.50 9.62
C LYS A 208 -26.55 -20.99 8.23
N ARG A 209 -26.94 -21.89 7.31
CA ARG A 209 -27.50 -21.57 5.98
C ARG A 209 -26.59 -20.81 5.01
N ARG A 210 -25.26 -20.85 5.19
CA ARG A 210 -24.27 -20.35 4.22
C ARG A 210 -22.96 -21.11 4.33
N LEU A 211 -22.07 -20.93 3.36
CA LEU A 211 -20.71 -21.46 3.43
C LEU A 211 -19.92 -20.77 4.56
N ALA A 212 -19.08 -21.55 5.23
CA ALA A 212 -18.24 -21.06 6.30
C ALA A 212 -17.00 -20.37 5.71
N GLU A 213 -16.76 -19.12 6.08
CA GLU A 213 -15.53 -18.42 5.68
C GLU A 213 -14.34 -19.05 6.41
N ARG A 214 -13.39 -19.55 5.61
CA ARG A 214 -12.17 -20.24 6.04
C ARG A 214 -10.93 -19.66 5.40
N HIS A 215 -11.01 -18.38 5.04
CA HIS A 215 -9.88 -17.65 4.51
C HIS A 215 -10.00 -16.16 4.82
N GLU A 216 -8.85 -15.51 4.90
CA GLU A 216 -8.72 -14.07 4.71
C GLU A 216 -8.09 -13.82 3.34
N THR A 217 -8.28 -12.62 2.83
CA THR A 217 -7.70 -12.20 1.55
C THR A 217 -6.58 -11.21 1.82
N VAL A 218 -5.49 -11.34 1.09
CA VAL A 218 -4.49 -10.26 1.00
C VAL A 218 -4.54 -9.67 -0.39
N LEU A 219 -4.73 -8.36 -0.46
CA LEU A 219 -4.51 -7.60 -1.68
C LEU A 219 -3.05 -7.17 -1.76
N VAL A 220 -2.38 -7.59 -2.84
CA VAL A 220 -1.01 -7.21 -3.13
C VAL A 220 -1.02 -6.21 -4.28
N PHE A 221 -0.56 -5.01 -3.99
CA PHE A 221 -0.47 -3.89 -4.91
C PHE A 221 0.95 -3.34 -4.90
N SER A 222 1.38 -2.71 -5.99
CA SER A 222 2.68 -2.03 -6.07
C SER A 222 2.56 -0.61 -6.58
N LYS A 223 3.55 0.22 -6.27
CA LYS A 223 3.68 1.52 -6.90
C LYS A 223 4.45 1.38 -8.22
N GLY A 224 3.71 1.47 -9.32
CA GLY A 224 4.19 1.14 -10.66
C GLY A 224 4.03 -0.35 -11.01
N ASP A 225 4.32 -0.70 -12.25
CA ASP A 225 3.95 -1.99 -12.85
C ASP A 225 4.82 -3.16 -12.39
N CYS A 226 6.08 -2.89 -12.03
CA CYS A 226 7.05 -3.91 -11.66
C CYS A 226 7.31 -3.88 -10.14
N PRO A 227 6.72 -4.81 -9.35
CA PRO A 227 7.01 -4.89 -7.93
C PRO A 227 8.41 -5.45 -7.69
N THR A 228 9.04 -5.06 -6.57
CA THR A 228 10.09 -5.87 -5.97
C THR A 228 9.51 -7.25 -5.65
N PHE A 229 10.05 -8.31 -6.26
CA PHE A 229 9.53 -9.67 -6.11
C PHE A 229 10.64 -10.73 -6.16
N ASN A 230 10.78 -11.48 -5.05
CA ASN A 230 11.82 -12.49 -4.84
C ASN A 230 11.19 -13.89 -4.71
N PRO A 231 10.84 -14.56 -5.83
CA PRO A 231 10.17 -15.85 -5.77
C PRO A 231 11.03 -16.93 -5.12
N SER A 232 12.38 -16.84 -5.26
CA SER A 232 13.35 -17.79 -4.74
C SER A 232 13.28 -17.95 -3.22
N ALA A 233 13.03 -16.86 -2.48
CA ALA A 233 13.00 -16.86 -1.01
C ALA A 233 11.76 -17.52 -0.40
N ALA A 234 10.73 -17.82 -1.20
CA ALA A 234 9.49 -18.45 -0.74
C ALA A 234 9.02 -19.58 -1.67
N ARG A 235 9.96 -20.23 -2.37
CA ARG A 235 9.66 -21.45 -3.12
C ARG A 235 9.25 -22.56 -2.15
N ILE A 236 8.33 -23.40 -2.62
CA ILE A 236 7.83 -24.55 -1.87
C ILE A 236 8.56 -25.80 -2.39
N PRO A 237 8.93 -26.78 -1.56
CA PRO A 237 9.49 -28.04 -2.04
C PRO A 237 8.69 -28.65 -3.20
N GLN A 238 9.41 -29.18 -4.19
CA GLN A 238 8.76 -29.85 -5.32
C GLN A 238 7.98 -31.06 -4.84
N LYS A 239 6.76 -31.26 -5.36
CA LYS A 239 5.99 -32.50 -5.13
C LYS A 239 6.72 -33.74 -5.68
N GLN A 240 7.48 -33.57 -6.77
CA GLN A 240 8.25 -34.62 -7.43
C GLN A 240 9.68 -34.10 -7.68
N PRO A 241 10.57 -34.13 -6.67
CA PRO A 241 11.96 -33.69 -6.81
C PRO A 241 12.69 -34.49 -7.90
N GLY A 242 13.52 -33.81 -8.69
CA GLY A 242 14.30 -34.46 -9.75
C GLY A 242 13.50 -34.89 -10.99
N LYS A 243 12.21 -34.53 -11.08
CA LYS A 243 11.39 -34.85 -12.26
C LYS A 243 12.03 -34.29 -13.53
N ARG A 244 12.33 -35.16 -14.48
CA ARG A 244 12.90 -34.79 -15.78
C ARG A 244 11.82 -34.71 -16.85
N ALA A 245 12.00 -33.82 -17.82
CA ALA A 245 11.08 -33.74 -18.94
C ALA A 245 11.13 -35.05 -19.74
N PHE A 246 9.97 -35.64 -19.98
CA PHE A 246 9.85 -36.95 -20.64
C PHE A 246 9.87 -36.86 -22.18
N LYS A 247 9.44 -35.72 -22.72
CA LYS A 247 9.35 -35.43 -24.16
C LYS A 247 9.73 -33.97 -24.43
N GLY A 248 9.90 -33.63 -25.71
CA GLY A 248 10.23 -32.27 -26.16
C GLY A 248 11.74 -31.97 -26.16
N PRO A 249 12.12 -30.73 -26.51
CA PRO A 249 13.53 -30.33 -26.68
C PRO A 249 14.35 -30.44 -25.39
N ASN A 250 13.70 -30.40 -24.22
CA ASN A 250 14.36 -30.48 -22.92
C ASN A 250 14.35 -31.91 -22.33
N LYS A 251 14.07 -32.94 -23.15
CA LYS A 251 13.99 -34.34 -22.66
C LYS A 251 15.26 -34.73 -21.89
N GLY A 252 15.07 -35.29 -20.70
CA GLY A 252 16.16 -35.66 -19.81
C GLY A 252 16.70 -34.52 -18.94
N GLN A 253 16.34 -33.25 -19.17
CA GLN A 253 16.65 -32.14 -18.26
C GLN A 253 15.62 -32.05 -17.13
N LEU A 254 15.97 -31.38 -16.03
CA LEU A 254 15.02 -31.11 -14.94
C LEU A 254 13.84 -30.30 -15.47
N SER A 255 12.63 -30.83 -15.27
CA SER A 255 11.37 -30.15 -15.64
C SER A 255 10.93 -29.13 -14.59
N CYS A 256 11.54 -29.17 -13.41
CA CYS A 256 11.17 -28.38 -12.25
C CYS A 256 12.38 -27.60 -11.73
N HIS A 257 12.14 -26.39 -11.21
CA HIS A 257 13.21 -25.56 -10.68
C HIS A 257 13.88 -26.24 -9.47
N PRO A 258 15.22 -26.29 -9.38
CA PRO A 258 15.95 -27.01 -8.34
C PRO A 258 15.59 -26.56 -6.91
N LEU A 259 15.41 -25.26 -6.72
CA LEU A 259 15.07 -24.65 -5.43
C LEU A 259 13.59 -24.80 -5.02
N GLY A 260 12.76 -25.54 -5.76
CA GLY A 260 11.33 -25.70 -5.44
C GLY A 260 10.36 -25.03 -6.41
N ALA A 261 9.07 -25.35 -6.22
CA ALA A 261 7.96 -24.83 -7.01
C ALA A 261 7.82 -23.32 -6.82
N HIS A 262 7.37 -22.64 -7.89
CA HIS A 262 7.07 -21.22 -7.84
C HIS A 262 5.99 -20.95 -6.77
N PRO A 263 6.12 -19.89 -5.95
CA PRO A 263 5.09 -19.55 -4.97
C PRO A 263 3.74 -19.32 -5.66
N THR A 264 2.67 -19.85 -5.05
CA THR A 264 1.28 -19.66 -5.47
C THR A 264 0.64 -18.54 -4.67
N ASN A 265 -0.57 -18.13 -5.04
CA ASN A 265 -1.38 -17.16 -4.30
C ASN A 265 -2.42 -17.81 -3.36
N VAL A 266 -2.27 -19.10 -3.02
CA VAL A 266 -3.13 -19.77 -2.03
C VAL A 266 -2.23 -20.31 -0.93
N TRP A 267 -2.36 -19.75 0.26
CA TRP A 267 -1.44 -19.98 1.37
C TRP A 267 -2.16 -20.69 2.52
N HIS A 268 -1.65 -21.86 2.87
CA HIS A 268 -2.12 -22.63 4.01
C HIS A 268 -1.21 -22.33 5.20
N ILE A 269 -1.62 -21.39 6.06
CA ILE A 269 -0.87 -20.98 7.26
C ILE A 269 -1.85 -21.02 8.44
N PRO A 270 -1.58 -21.77 9.52
CA PRO A 270 -2.45 -21.82 10.69
C PRO A 270 -2.60 -20.45 11.39
N ASN A 271 -3.76 -20.18 11.99
CA ASN A 271 -3.99 -18.97 12.78
C ASN A 271 -3.30 -19.01 14.15
N VAL A 272 -3.02 -17.83 14.70
CA VAL A 272 -2.56 -17.68 16.09
C VAL A 272 -3.76 -17.82 17.04
N GLY A 273 -4.06 -19.05 17.44
CA GLY A 273 -5.12 -19.38 18.41
C GLY A 273 -4.78 -19.03 19.87
N HIS A 274 -5.69 -19.36 20.79
CA HIS A 274 -5.53 -19.07 22.23
C HIS A 274 -4.28 -19.73 22.85
N ASN A 275 -3.97 -20.96 22.45
CA ASN A 275 -2.83 -21.74 22.97
C ASN A 275 -1.62 -21.71 22.03
N HIS A 276 -1.59 -20.81 21.05
CA HIS A 276 -0.49 -20.77 20.09
C HIS A 276 0.79 -20.20 20.74
N PRO A 277 1.99 -20.77 20.51
CA PRO A 277 3.23 -20.28 21.12
C PRO A 277 3.55 -18.79 20.84
N GLU A 278 3.11 -18.28 19.68
CA GLU A 278 3.26 -16.87 19.32
C GLU A 278 2.36 -15.92 20.14
N ARG A 279 1.36 -16.45 20.86
CA ARG A 279 0.46 -15.67 21.72
C ARG A 279 1.06 -15.58 23.13
N LYS A 280 1.96 -14.63 23.35
CA LYS A 280 2.71 -14.48 24.62
C LYS A 280 1.96 -13.77 25.77
N ALA A 281 0.66 -13.54 25.66
CA ALA A 281 -0.15 -13.05 26.78
C ALA A 281 -1.51 -13.75 26.79
N GLY A 282 -1.82 -14.44 27.90
CA GLY A 282 -3.19 -14.73 28.28
C GLY A 282 -3.76 -13.50 29.02
N GLY A 283 -5.05 -13.19 28.82
CA GLY A 283 -5.73 -12.08 29.51
C GLY A 283 -5.92 -10.79 28.68
N PRO A 284 -6.30 -9.68 29.34
CA PRO A 284 -6.78 -8.45 28.69
C PRO A 284 -5.73 -7.71 27.85
N HIS A 285 -4.44 -7.97 28.07
CA HIS A 285 -3.34 -7.34 27.30
C HIS A 285 -2.97 -8.10 26.02
N SER A 286 -3.73 -9.13 25.63
CA SER A 286 -3.49 -9.88 24.41
C SER A 286 -4.16 -9.23 23.19
N HIS A 287 -3.48 -9.23 22.05
CA HIS A 287 -4.06 -8.72 20.81
C HIS A 287 -5.18 -9.65 20.32
N PRO A 288 -6.41 -9.15 20.05
CA PRO A 288 -7.57 -9.99 19.77
C PRO A 288 -7.55 -10.63 18.36
N ALA A 289 -6.73 -10.11 17.45
CA ALA A 289 -6.69 -10.52 16.05
C ALA A 289 -5.24 -10.52 15.49
N GLN A 290 -4.32 -11.22 16.16
CA GLN A 290 -2.92 -11.32 15.71
C GLN A 290 -2.81 -12.26 14.50
N PHE A 291 -2.24 -11.80 13.39
CA PHE A 291 -1.86 -12.68 12.29
C PHE A 291 -0.52 -13.41 12.58
N PRO A 292 -0.27 -14.58 11.95
CA PRO A 292 0.92 -15.40 12.20
C PRO A 292 2.21 -14.77 11.69
N LEU A 293 3.31 -15.01 12.41
CA LEU A 293 4.65 -14.60 12.00
C LEU A 293 5.04 -15.17 10.63
N THR A 294 4.64 -16.41 10.35
CA THR A 294 4.91 -17.08 9.06
C THR A 294 4.28 -16.31 7.88
N LEU A 295 3.09 -15.71 8.07
CA LEU A 295 2.45 -14.91 7.03
C LEU A 295 3.26 -13.65 6.73
N ALA A 296 3.68 -12.94 7.78
CA ALA A 296 4.51 -11.75 7.67
C ALA A 296 5.88 -12.04 7.05
N LYS A 297 6.64 -13.02 7.57
CA LYS A 297 7.96 -13.41 7.01
C LYS A 297 7.84 -13.77 5.54
N ARG A 298 6.79 -14.49 5.15
CA ARG A 298 6.56 -14.84 3.74
C ARG A 298 6.34 -13.61 2.85
N ALA A 299 5.54 -12.65 3.31
CA ALA A 299 5.34 -11.39 2.59
C ALA A 299 6.64 -10.57 2.50
N ILE A 300 7.39 -10.44 3.61
CA ILE A 300 8.67 -9.71 3.65
C ILE A 300 9.67 -10.31 2.67
N LEU A 301 9.83 -11.64 2.68
CA LEU A 301 10.78 -12.31 1.80
C LEU A 301 10.44 -12.17 0.33
N LEU A 302 9.14 -12.25 0.01
CA LEU A 302 8.68 -12.09 -1.37
C LEU A 302 8.84 -10.66 -1.86
N TYR A 303 8.59 -9.65 -1.04
CA TYR A 303 8.35 -8.28 -1.51
C TYR A 303 9.34 -7.22 -0.99
N SER A 304 10.42 -7.65 -0.33
CA SER A 304 11.53 -6.79 0.09
C SER A 304 12.89 -7.50 0.05
N LEU A 305 13.96 -6.73 0.07
CA LEU A 305 15.36 -7.14 0.13
C LEU A 305 15.94 -6.95 1.55
N PRO A 306 17.09 -7.58 1.89
CA PRO A 306 17.79 -7.24 3.14
C PRO A 306 18.05 -5.74 3.24
N GLY A 307 17.91 -5.18 4.43
CA GLY A 307 18.10 -3.74 4.67
C GLY A 307 16.95 -2.84 4.20
N ASP A 308 15.99 -3.36 3.45
CA ASP A 308 14.79 -2.60 3.08
C ASP A 308 13.98 -2.19 4.32
N LEU A 309 13.26 -1.09 4.16
CA LEU A 309 12.34 -0.55 5.14
C LEU A 309 10.94 -1.15 4.98
N VAL A 310 10.52 -1.94 5.97
CA VAL A 310 9.17 -2.51 6.11
C VAL A 310 8.33 -1.62 7.04
N CYS A 311 7.08 -1.36 6.70
CA CYS A 311 6.18 -0.56 7.52
C CYS A 311 4.87 -1.28 7.84
N ASP A 312 4.42 -1.18 9.09
CA ASP A 312 3.10 -1.63 9.53
C ASP A 312 2.40 -0.52 10.33
N VAL A 313 1.37 0.08 9.74
CA VAL A 313 0.67 1.23 10.33
C VAL A 313 -0.45 0.85 11.31
N PHE A 314 -0.71 -0.45 11.44
CA PHE A 314 -1.60 -1.05 12.45
C PHE A 314 -0.85 -2.18 13.13
N SER A 315 0.27 -1.81 13.78
CA SER A 315 1.30 -2.75 14.24
C SER A 315 0.76 -3.79 15.21
N GLY A 316 -0.30 -3.51 15.97
CA GLY A 316 -0.95 -4.43 16.90
C GLY A 316 0.06 -5.09 17.83
N SER A 317 0.20 -6.42 17.72
CA SER A 317 1.17 -7.20 18.50
C SER A 317 2.62 -7.14 18.00
N GLY A 318 2.93 -6.46 16.90
CA GLY A 318 4.27 -6.27 16.36
C GLY A 318 4.77 -7.42 15.49
N THR A 319 3.88 -8.28 14.97
CA THR A 319 4.27 -9.47 14.19
C THR A 319 5.09 -9.12 12.95
N THR A 320 4.70 -8.07 12.21
CA THR A 320 5.45 -7.60 11.03
C THR A 320 6.89 -7.23 11.39
N HIS A 321 7.06 -6.51 12.48
CA HIS A 321 8.36 -6.00 12.95
C HIS A 321 9.27 -7.11 13.45
N VAL A 322 8.72 -8.10 14.17
CA VAL A 322 9.46 -9.34 14.52
C VAL A 322 9.94 -10.04 13.24
N GLY A 323 9.06 -10.19 12.25
CA GLY A 323 9.43 -10.76 10.95
C GLY A 323 10.50 -9.94 10.22
N ALA A 324 10.48 -8.61 10.33
CA ALA A 324 11.48 -7.73 9.74
C ALA A 324 12.85 -7.94 10.40
N ILE A 325 12.92 -7.96 11.74
CA ILE A 325 14.15 -8.24 12.49
C ILE A 325 14.72 -9.62 12.10
N GLU A 326 13.89 -10.67 12.15
CA GLU A 326 14.32 -12.04 11.84
C GLU A 326 14.82 -12.18 10.40
N THR A 327 14.31 -11.37 9.46
CA THR A 327 14.72 -11.44 8.06
C THR A 327 15.76 -10.37 7.69
N GLY A 328 16.25 -9.59 8.64
CA GLY A 328 17.29 -8.57 8.40
C GLY A 328 16.80 -7.35 7.61
N ARG A 329 15.57 -6.89 7.87
CA ARG A 329 14.99 -5.65 7.35
C ARG A 329 14.94 -4.59 8.45
N ALA A 330 15.01 -3.33 8.04
CA ALA A 330 14.63 -2.22 8.91
C ALA A 330 13.10 -2.16 9.01
N PHE A 331 12.57 -1.62 10.10
CA PHE A 331 11.13 -1.47 10.26
C PHE A 331 10.71 -0.16 10.91
N ILE A 332 9.49 0.26 10.63
CA ILE A 332 8.79 1.36 11.30
C ILE A 332 7.31 1.00 11.45
N GLY A 333 6.62 1.55 12.42
CA GLY A 333 5.17 1.36 12.51
C GLY A 333 4.52 2.14 13.63
N ALA A 334 3.19 2.11 13.64
CA ALA A 334 2.40 2.70 14.69
C ALA A 334 1.22 1.83 15.09
N ASP A 335 0.74 2.05 16.31
CA ASP A 335 -0.54 1.56 16.80
C ASP A 335 -0.96 2.37 18.03
N LEU A 336 -2.27 2.47 18.29
CA LEU A 336 -2.80 3.15 19.47
C LEU A 336 -2.66 2.32 20.75
N PHE A 337 -2.56 1.00 20.63
CA PHE A 337 -2.63 0.04 21.73
C PHE A 337 -1.39 -0.88 21.74
N TYR A 338 -1.27 -1.74 22.76
CA TYR A 338 -0.30 -2.86 22.81
C TYR A 338 1.20 -2.51 22.74
N GLU A 339 1.61 -1.30 23.13
CA GLU A 339 3.02 -0.86 23.13
C GLU A 339 3.92 -1.81 23.94
N ASP A 340 3.53 -2.16 25.17
CA ASP A 340 4.31 -3.07 26.03
C ASP A 340 4.44 -4.48 25.43
N LEU A 341 3.36 -5.00 24.83
CA LEU A 341 3.36 -6.31 24.17
C LEU A 341 4.30 -6.30 22.96
N ARG A 342 4.26 -5.24 22.14
CA ARG A 342 5.19 -5.09 21.01
C ARG A 342 6.62 -4.99 21.49
N ALA A 343 6.92 -4.08 22.42
CA ALA A 343 8.26 -3.86 22.93
C ALA A 343 8.87 -5.15 23.46
N ASN A 344 8.11 -5.93 24.24
CA ASN A 344 8.55 -7.23 24.74
C ASN A 344 8.89 -8.20 23.59
N ARG A 345 8.03 -8.32 22.58
CA ARG A 345 8.31 -9.20 21.43
C ARG A 345 9.53 -8.75 20.62
N LEU A 346 9.71 -7.45 20.43
CA LEU A 346 10.84 -6.90 19.66
C LEU A 346 12.19 -7.15 20.35
N VAL A 347 12.27 -7.00 21.68
CA VAL A 347 13.50 -7.24 22.45
C VAL A 347 13.96 -8.70 22.37
N HIS A 348 13.03 -9.65 22.17
CA HIS A 348 13.34 -11.07 22.04
C HIS A 348 13.51 -11.54 20.58
N ALA A 349 13.30 -10.65 19.60
CA ALA A 349 13.52 -10.98 18.21
C ALA A 349 15.02 -10.88 17.90
N SER A 350 15.54 -11.82 17.10
CA SER A 350 16.92 -11.80 16.64
C SER A 350 16.98 -12.20 15.18
N PRO A 351 17.97 -11.73 14.39
CA PRO A 351 18.12 -12.14 13.01
C PRO A 351 18.18 -13.67 12.88
N ASP A 352 17.28 -14.22 12.08
CA ASP A 352 17.21 -15.64 11.78
C ASP A 352 18.25 -15.96 10.71
N THR A 353 19.32 -16.63 11.13
CA THR A 353 20.43 -17.01 10.25
C THR A 353 20.22 -18.36 9.58
N LEU A 354 19.13 -19.09 9.90
CA LEU A 354 19.01 -20.53 9.60
C LEU A 354 17.64 -20.97 9.03
N SER A 355 16.53 -20.27 9.25
CA SER A 355 15.18 -20.84 8.99
C SER A 355 14.13 -19.87 8.46
N ILE A 356 14.35 -19.31 7.27
CA ILE A 356 13.50 -18.18 6.90
C ILE A 356 12.03 -18.57 6.64
N LEU A 357 11.75 -19.79 6.15
CA LEU A 357 10.41 -20.42 6.11
C LEU A 357 10.50 -21.96 6.03
N PRO A 358 9.49 -22.72 6.50
CA PRO A 358 9.44 -24.17 6.29
C PRO A 358 9.54 -24.54 4.80
N GLY A 359 10.60 -25.28 4.44
CA GLY A 359 10.82 -25.77 3.07
C GLY A 359 11.73 -24.90 2.19
N VAL A 360 12.31 -23.82 2.70
CA VAL A 360 13.37 -23.04 2.03
C VAL A 360 14.75 -23.60 2.41
N THR A 361 15.62 -23.85 1.42
CA THR A 361 16.96 -24.44 1.63
C THR A 361 18.08 -23.38 1.69
N ASP A 362 19.25 -23.73 2.23
CA ASP A 362 20.43 -22.85 2.30
C ASP A 362 20.90 -22.40 0.91
N GLU A 363 20.83 -23.27 -0.10
CA GLU A 363 21.12 -22.90 -1.49
C GLU A 363 20.12 -21.87 -2.02
N SER A 364 18.86 -21.95 -1.59
CA SER A 364 17.83 -20.98 -1.96
C SER A 364 18.13 -19.60 -1.38
N ILE A 365 18.69 -19.57 -0.17
CA ILE A 365 19.15 -18.35 0.51
C ILE A 365 20.37 -17.78 -0.20
N ALA A 366 21.37 -18.59 -0.54
CA ALA A 366 22.58 -18.13 -1.23
C ALA A 366 22.24 -17.54 -2.62
N VAL A 367 21.34 -18.18 -3.36
CA VAL A 367 20.82 -17.64 -4.62
C VAL A 367 20.06 -16.34 -4.39
N TRP A 368 19.19 -16.27 -3.39
CA TRP A 368 18.49 -15.04 -3.05
C TRP A 368 19.44 -13.89 -2.68
N GLN A 369 20.46 -14.13 -1.86
CA GLN A 369 21.48 -13.12 -1.53
C GLN A 369 22.27 -12.68 -2.78
N ALA A 370 22.55 -13.60 -3.71
CA ALA A 370 23.23 -13.28 -4.96
C ALA A 370 22.32 -12.53 -5.96
N GLU A 371 21.03 -12.87 -6.04
CA GLU A 371 20.02 -12.19 -6.86
C GLU A 371 19.75 -10.77 -6.35
N ALA A 372 19.61 -10.60 -5.03
CA ALA A 372 19.49 -9.29 -4.39
C ALA A 372 20.66 -8.36 -4.75
N ARG A 373 21.91 -8.87 -4.69
CA ARG A 373 23.12 -8.12 -5.08
C ARG A 373 23.18 -7.77 -6.57
N LYS A 374 22.53 -8.55 -7.44
CA LYS A 374 22.44 -8.24 -8.89
C LYS A 374 21.47 -7.10 -9.17
N ILE A 375 20.39 -6.97 -8.40
CA ILE A 375 19.43 -5.86 -8.52
C ILE A 375 20.06 -4.53 -8.05
N GLU A 376 20.98 -4.57 -7.09
CA GLU A 376 21.79 -3.39 -6.67
C GLU A 376 22.77 -2.92 -7.75
N THR A 377 23.05 -3.71 -8.79
CA THR A 377 23.81 -3.22 -9.95
C THR A 377 22.81 -2.56 -10.91
N PRO A 378 22.80 -1.23 -11.06
CA PRO A 378 21.77 -0.57 -11.85
C PRO A 378 21.80 -1.16 -13.27
N ALA A 379 20.62 -1.59 -13.73
CA ALA A 379 20.40 -1.94 -15.12
C ALA A 379 21.05 -0.86 -15.98
N THR A 380 22.05 -1.25 -16.78
CA THR A 380 22.78 -0.34 -17.64
C THR A 380 21.77 0.41 -18.51
N PRO A 381 21.84 1.75 -18.64
CA PRO A 381 20.89 2.49 -19.44
C PRO A 381 20.81 1.91 -20.84
N ILE A 382 19.62 1.52 -21.25
CA ILE A 382 19.34 1.09 -22.62
C ILE A 382 19.73 2.28 -23.51
N THR A 383 20.71 2.08 -24.39
CA THR A 383 21.19 3.14 -25.28
C THR A 383 20.06 3.57 -26.23
N GLN A 384 20.00 4.87 -26.57
CA GLN A 384 19.00 5.48 -27.47
C GLN A 384 18.80 4.73 -28.81
N ALA A 385 19.77 3.92 -29.23
CA ALA A 385 19.69 3.08 -30.42
C ALA A 385 18.69 1.92 -30.29
N ALA A 386 18.57 1.32 -29.09
CA ALA A 386 17.61 0.23 -28.85
C ALA A 386 16.17 0.75 -28.76
N GLU A 387 15.99 1.97 -28.24
CA GLU A 387 14.69 2.66 -28.18
C GLU A 387 14.13 2.94 -29.59
N LYS A 388 14.97 3.44 -30.51
CA LYS A 388 14.59 3.63 -31.93
C LYS A 388 14.18 2.34 -32.63
N ARG A 389 14.85 1.23 -32.33
CA ARG A 389 14.59 -0.07 -32.97
C ARG A 389 13.26 -0.66 -32.49
N GLN A 390 12.99 -0.57 -31.19
CA GLN A 390 11.75 -1.06 -30.58
C GLN A 390 10.53 -0.22 -31.00
N ILE A 391 10.70 1.10 -31.17
CA ILE A 391 9.65 1.99 -31.71
C ILE A 391 9.37 1.71 -33.19
N GLN A 392 10.40 1.39 -34.00
CA GLN A 392 10.22 1.00 -35.41
C GLN A 392 9.48 -0.35 -35.56
N GLU A 393 9.73 -1.30 -34.67
CA GLU A 393 9.06 -2.61 -34.68
C GLU A 393 7.60 -2.55 -34.18
N LEU A 394 7.25 -1.58 -33.33
CA LEU A 394 5.90 -1.43 -32.76
C LEU A 394 4.88 -0.76 -33.71
N PHE A 395 5.31 -0.07 -34.77
CA PHE A 395 4.42 0.76 -35.63
C PHE A 395 4.45 0.42 -37.12
N HIS A 396 4.84 -0.80 -37.53
CA HIS A 396 4.64 -1.28 -38.90
C HIS A 396 3.37 -2.13 -39.01
N TRP A 397 2.23 -1.44 -39.10
CA TRP A 397 1.11 -1.93 -39.92
C TRP A 397 1.47 -1.71 -41.39
N GLY A 398 1.31 -2.78 -42.18
CA GLY A 398 1.81 -2.99 -43.54
C GLY A 398 1.99 -1.75 -44.43
N LYS A 399 3.12 -1.72 -45.14
CA LYS A 399 3.20 -1.03 -46.43
C LYS A 399 2.65 -1.95 -47.54
N PRO A 400 2.03 -1.38 -48.57
CA PRO A 400 1.08 -2.04 -49.47
C PRO A 400 1.61 -3.28 -50.19
#